data_AF-A0A507EVG2-F1
#
_entry.id   AF-A0A507EVG2-F1
#
_cell.length_a   1.000
_cell.length_b   1.000
_cell.length_c   1.000
_cell.angle_alpha   90.00
_cell.angle_beta   90.00
_cell.angle_gamma   90.00
#
_symmetry.space_group_name_H-M   'P 1'
#
loop_
_entity.id
_entity.type
_entity.pdbx_description
1 polymer ?
#
loop_
_entity_poly.entity_id
_entity_poly.type
_entity_poly.pdbx_seq_one_letter_code
_entity_poly.pdbx_strand_id
1 'polypeptide(L)' 'MNQIQEGDYVGTRYRGGTHQGYAAQVSDGKVVFKDQHGHTVTHNVSTLAKDPDKSPSTQDLDETQKQQLRKAWKQELGQ' A
#
# COMPACT_ATOMS: atom_id res chain seq x y z
N MET A 1 4.06 -1.16 -13.31
CA MET A 1 3.65 0.16 -12.80
C MET A 1 2.69 -0.07 -11.66
N ASN A 2 3.13 0.20 -10.42
CA ASN A 2 2.34 -0.08 -9.23
C ASN A 2 1.43 1.12 -8.94
N GLN A 3 0.38 1.28 -9.75
CA GLN A 3 -0.53 2.40 -9.59
C GLN A 3 -1.40 2.15 -8.35
N ILE A 4 -1.20 2.99 -7.33
CA ILE A 4 -2.01 3.01 -6.13
C ILE A 4 -3.22 3.90 -6.42
N GLN A 5 -4.40 3.41 -6.06
CA GLN A 5 -5.66 4.12 -6.21
C GLN A 5 -6.35 4.29 -4.86
N GLU A 6 -7.37 5.15 -4.81
CA GLU A 6 -8.23 5.27 -3.64
C GLU A 6 -8.90 3.93 -3.33
N GLY A 7 -8.95 3.57 -2.05
CA GLY A 7 -9.43 2.28 -1.57
C GLY A 7 -8.38 1.15 -1.56
N ASP A 8 -7.21 1.33 -2.16
CA ASP A 8 -6.13 0.34 -2.06
C ASP A 8 -5.57 0.27 -0.63
N TYR A 9 -5.23 -0.95 -0.18
CA TYR A 9 -4.59 -1.14 1.11
C TYR A 9 -3.07 -0.99 0.95
N VAL A 10 -2.52 0.04 1.60
CA VAL A 10 -1.12 0.44 1.47
C VAL A 10 -0.38 0.34 2.80
N GLY A 11 0.93 0.17 2.71
CA GLY A 11 1.80 0.02 3.87
C GLY A 11 3.20 0.54 3.61
N THR A 12 3.79 1.15 4.62
CA THR A 12 5.22 1.50 4.66
C THR A 12 5.80 1.18 6.02
N ARG A 13 7.10 0.87 6.06
CA ARG A 13 7.84 0.60 7.28
C ARG A 13 8.54 1.84 7.79
N TYR A 14 8.61 1.96 9.12
CA TYR A 14 9.48 2.91 9.79
C TYR A 14 10.29 2.22 10.90
N ARG A 15 11.15 2.97 11.57
CA ARG A 15 11.96 2.43 12.67
C ARG A 15 11.05 2.04 13.84
N GLY A 16 10.90 0.73 14.05
CA GLY A 16 10.11 0.19 15.17
C GLY A 16 8.63 -0.06 14.89
N GLY A 17 8.19 0.04 13.62
CA GLY A 17 6.80 -0.25 13.27
C GLY A 17 6.49 -0.09 11.79
N THR A 18 5.20 -0.08 11.47
CA THR A 18 4.68 0.13 10.12
C THR A 18 3.45 1.03 10.17
N HIS A 19 3.24 1.85 9.16
CA HIS A 19 1.95 2.51 8.93
C HIS A 19 1.21 1.73 7.84
N GLN A 20 0.03 1.22 8.16
CA GLN A 20 -0.78 0.45 7.21
C GLN A 20 -2.22 0.94 7.24
N GLY A 21 -2.86 1.06 6.07
CA GLY A 21 -4.25 1.47 5.98
C GLY A 21 -4.75 1.61 4.56
N TYR A 22 -6.04 1.91 4.43
CA TYR A 22 -6.68 2.15 3.13
C TYR A 22 -6.40 3.56 2.64
N ALA A 23 -5.98 3.67 1.37
CA ALA A 23 -5.79 4.93 0.68
C ALA A 23 -7.11 5.71 0.63
N ALA A 24 -7.15 6.86 1.29
CA ALA A 24 -8.32 7.73 1.30
C ALA A 24 -8.33 8.69 0.10
N GLN A 25 -7.15 9.17 -0.30
CA GLN A 25 -6.99 10.10 -1.42
C GLN A 25 -5.63 9.90 -2.08
N VAL A 26 -5.59 9.91 -3.41
CA VAL A 26 -4.34 9.88 -4.19
C VAL A 26 -4.26 11.10 -5.10
N SER A 27 -3.23 11.94 -4.92
CA SER A 27 -3.05 13.15 -5.72
C SER A 27 -1.57 13.49 -5.86
N ASP A 28 -1.15 13.87 -7.07
CA ASP A 28 0.21 14.35 -7.37
C ASP A 28 1.32 13.42 -6.85
N GLY A 29 1.16 12.11 -7.03
CA GLY A 29 2.12 11.10 -6.57
C GLY A 29 2.18 10.93 -5.05
N LYS A 30 1.26 11.53 -4.28
CA LYS A 30 1.10 11.31 -2.86
C LYS A 30 -0.22 10.60 -2.56
N VAL A 31 -0.22 9.84 -1.48
CA VAL A 31 -1.42 9.23 -0.93
C VAL A 31 -1.60 9.61 0.52
N VAL A 32 -2.84 9.88 0.87
CA VAL A 32 -3.29 10.14 2.24
C VAL A 32 -4.06 8.91 2.70
N PHE A 33 -3.72 8.38 3.87
CA PHE A 33 -4.43 7.27 4.49
C PHE A 33 -4.45 7.42 6.02
N LYS A 34 -5.39 6.73 6.68
CA LYS A 34 -5.36 6.56 8.14
C LYS A 34 -4.66 5.25 8.46
N ASP A 35 -3.66 5.29 9.34
CA ASP A 35 -2.97 4.09 9.77
C ASP A 35 -3.80 3.26 10.77
N GLN A 36 -3.27 2.11 11.19
CA GLN A 36 -3.92 1.21 12.14
C GLN A 36 -4.11 1.80 13.56
N HIS A 37 -3.50 2.95 13.85
CA HIS A 37 -3.64 3.69 15.12
C HIS A 37 -4.54 4.93 14.98
N GLY A 38 -5.07 5.19 13.79
CA GLY A 38 -5.93 6.33 13.49
C GLY A 38 -5.19 7.63 13.13
N HIS A 39 -3.87 7.57 12.96
CA HIS A 39 -3.08 8.73 12.52
C HIS A 39 -3.23 8.95 11.02
N THR A 40 -3.36 10.21 10.62
CA THR A 40 -3.37 10.58 9.19
C THR A 40 -1.94 10.64 8.69
N VAL A 41 -1.63 9.81 7.69
CA VAL A 41 -0.31 9.70 7.08
C VAL A 41 -0.41 10.19 5.63
N THR A 42 0.54 11.02 5.24
CA THR A 42 0.73 11.42 3.84
C THR A 42 2.09 10.90 3.39
N HIS A 43 2.12 10.10 2.32
CA HIS A 43 3.36 9.50 1.83
C HIS A 43 3.41 9.43 0.31
N ASN A 44 4.60 9.25 -0.24
CA ASN A 44 4.79 9.12 -1.68
C ASN A 44 4.32 7.72 -2.13
N VAL A 45 3.57 7.65 -3.23
CA VAL A 45 3.11 6.38 -3.81
C VAL A 45 4.28 5.48 -4.24
N SER A 46 5.43 6.06 -4.60
CA SER A 46 6.59 5.30 -5.08
C SER A 46 7.30 4.49 -3.98
N THR A 47 7.08 4.84 -2.71
CA THR A 47 7.72 4.22 -1.55
C THR A 47 6.73 3.46 -0.67
N LEU A 48 5.52 3.23 -1.17
CA LEU A 48 4.52 2.41 -0.50
C LEU A 48 4.41 1.05 -1.17
N ALA A 49 4.25 0.03 -0.35
CA ALA A 49 3.77 -1.25 -0.82
C ALA A 49 2.24 -1.27 -0.82
N LYS A 50 1.70 -1.98 -1.82
CA LYS A 50 0.26 -2.27 -1.94
C LYS A 50 0.02 -3.74 -1.62
N ASP A 51 -0.95 -4.01 -0.75
CA ASP A 51 -1.38 -5.38 -0.44
C ASP A 51 -2.35 -5.85 -1.53
N PRO A 52 -1.98 -6.85 -2.35
CA PRO A 52 -2.82 -7.32 -3.44
C PRO A 52 -4.03 -8.13 -2.99
N ASP A 53 -4.06 -8.60 -1.75
CA ASP A 53 -5.14 -9.44 -1.23
C ASP A 53 -6.27 -8.58 -0.64
N LYS A 54 -5.93 -7.36 -0.18
CA LYS A 54 -6.89 -6.41 0.40
C LYS A 54 -7.26 -5.27 -0.54
N SER A 55 -6.51 -5.05 -1.60
CA SER A 55 -6.77 -3.97 -2.54
C SER A 55 -7.82 -4.40 -3.59
N PRO A 56 -8.88 -3.61 -3.79
CA PRO A 56 -9.87 -3.92 -4.83
C PRO A 56 -9.27 -3.79 -6.24
N SER A 57 -8.31 -2.86 -6.45
CA SER A 57 -7.67 -2.67 -7.76
C SER A 57 -6.86 -3.87 -8.26
N THR A 58 -6.58 -4.83 -7.38
CA THR A 58 -5.78 -6.02 -7.69
C THR A 58 -6.62 -7.28 -7.84
N GLN A 59 -7.95 -7.20 -7.67
CA GLN A 59 -8.84 -8.37 -7.74
C GLN A 59 -8.75 -9.08 -9.09
N ASP A 60 -8.76 -8.31 -10.19
CA ASP A 60 -8.71 -8.80 -11.57
C ASP A 60 -7.31 -9.13 -12.08
N LEU A 61 -6.26 -8.92 -11.26
CA LEU A 61 -4.89 -9.22 -11.66
C LEU A 61 -4.62 -10.72 -11.68
N ASP A 62 -3.75 -11.13 -12.59
CA ASP A 62 -3.25 -12.50 -12.65
C ASP A 62 -2.49 -12.87 -11.37
N GLU A 63 -2.50 -14.16 -11.00
CA GLU A 63 -1.82 -14.65 -9.80
C GLU A 63 -0.32 -14.37 -9.84
N THR A 64 0.31 -14.32 -11.01
CA THR A 64 1.72 -13.95 -11.16
C THR A 64 1.97 -12.51 -10.69
N GLN A 65 1.07 -11.59 -11.05
CA GLN A 65 1.17 -10.19 -10.67
C GLN A 65 0.89 -10.02 -9.17
N LYS A 66 -0.11 -10.74 -8.63
CA LYS A 66 -0.37 -10.78 -7.19
C LYS A 66 0.82 -11.31 -6.41
N GLN A 67 1.50 -12.36 -6.89
CA GLN A 67 2.72 -12.87 -6.24
C GLN A 67 3.86 -11.84 -6.21
N GLN A 68 4.07 -11.08 -7.30
CA GLN A 68 5.05 -10.00 -7.33
C GLN A 68 4.71 -8.90 -6.31
N LEU A 69 3.43 -8.53 -6.22
CA LEU A 69 2.92 -7.57 -5.24
C LEU A 69 3.08 -8.06 -3.79
N ARG A 70 2.74 -9.33 -3.50
CA ARG A 70 2.95 -9.96 -2.19
C ARG A 70 4.43 -9.96 -1.81
N LYS A 71 5.32 -10.22 -2.77
CA LYS A 71 6.77 -10.17 -2.56
C LYS A 71 7.25 -8.75 -2.24
N ALA A 72 6.79 -7.75 -2.98
CA ALA A 72 7.10 -6.35 -2.71
C ALA A 72 6.58 -5.90 -1.34
N TRP A 73 5.36 -6.29 -0.97
CA TRP A 73 4.77 -6.07 0.35
C TRP A 73 5.61 -6.62 1.49
N LYS A 74 6.03 -7.90 1.37
CA LYS A 74 6.91 -8.53 2.37
C LYS A 74 8.27 -7.85 2.46
N GLN A 75 8.85 -7.45 1.33
CA GLN A 75 10.13 -6.74 1.31
C GLN A 75 10.04 -5.36 1.99
N GLU A 76 9.00 -4.59 1.69
CA GLU A 76 8.81 -3.24 2.23
C GLU A 76 8.54 -3.27 3.74
N LEU A 77 7.65 -4.15 4.19
CA LEU A 77 7.28 -4.26 5.61
C LEU A 77 8.26 -5.12 6.41
N GLY A 78 9.09 -5.91 5.74
CA GLY A 78 10.00 -6.90 6.33
C GLY A 78 9.28 -7.94 7.18
N GLN A 79 8.16 -8.47 6.65
CA GLN A 79 7.40 -9.59 7.19
C GLN A 79 7.73 -10.91 6.50
#